data_AF-A0A6A6DPV2-F1
#
_entry.id   AF-A0A6A6DPV2-F1
#
_cell.length_a   1.000
_cell.length_b   1.000
_cell.length_c   1.000
_cell.angle_alpha   90.00
_cell.angle_beta   90.00
_cell.angle_gamma   90.00
#
_symmetry.space_group_name_H-M   'P 1'
#
loop_
_entity.id
_entity.type
_entity.pdbx_description
1 polymer ?
#
loop_
_entity_poly.entity_id
_entity_poly.type
_entity_poly.pdbx_seq_one_letter_code
_entity_poly.pdbx_strand_id
1 'polypeptide(L)'
;MALQAPANHVVRYKNVVFKKGFITDMSDYQGWPNDERDALWSDLYRHGMPVQVPASEAPKLPNKTAHYTVKGFEDDYMVGIDVFHQLHCLNVIRRSFYPQRYPEFGMWHKNGTLNMVNWVHLDHCIESIRQSLTCSSDVSPMSLNWLPSRSYMMLSMETYHRCRDFDGLREWAKSRNHGEYSTRKHVENGRIVDYQGTKSVLDGLDPEELRKVRFDLPDEVKAGLGIGEGEE
;
A
#
# COMPACT_ATOMS: atom_id res chain seq x y z
N MET A 1 14.38 21.80 8.77
CA MET A 1 14.95 20.59 9.41
C MET A 1 14.57 19.41 8.52
N ALA A 2 15.49 18.50 8.21
CA ALA A 2 15.14 17.33 7.39
C ALA A 2 14.19 16.41 8.18
N LEU A 3 13.22 15.79 7.51
CA LEU A 3 12.34 14.79 8.11
C LEU A 3 13.19 13.62 8.66
N GLN A 4 13.10 13.36 9.96
CA GLN A 4 13.82 12.28 10.61
C GLN A 4 12.99 10.99 10.53
N ALA A 5 13.27 10.13 9.54
CA ALA A 5 12.71 8.78 9.48
C ALA A 5 13.68 7.77 10.12
N PRO A 6 13.18 6.73 10.83
CA PRO A 6 14.03 5.73 11.48
C PRO A 6 15.01 5.05 10.52
N ALA A 7 14.61 4.85 9.27
CA ALA A 7 15.42 4.19 8.25
C ALA A 7 16.45 5.10 7.56
N ASN A 8 16.54 6.40 7.88
CA ASN A 8 17.40 7.35 7.15
C ASN A 8 18.87 6.89 7.08
N HIS A 9 19.37 6.24 8.13
CA HIS A 9 20.76 5.77 8.23
C HIS A 9 21.09 4.56 7.34
N VAL A 10 20.09 3.82 6.85
CA VAL A 10 20.28 2.69 5.92
C VAL A 10 19.98 3.04 4.47
N VAL A 11 19.57 4.28 4.18
CA VAL A 11 19.29 4.70 2.80
C VAL A 11 20.58 4.68 1.99
N ARG A 12 20.60 3.82 0.98
CA ARG A 12 21.63 3.74 -0.06
C ARG A 12 20.98 3.91 -1.43
N TYR A 13 21.78 4.19 -2.45
CA TYR A 13 21.31 4.33 -3.83
C TYR A 13 22.02 3.33 -4.73
N LYS A 14 21.29 2.81 -5.72
CA LYS A 14 21.83 1.97 -6.79
C LYS A 14 21.22 2.37 -8.13
N ASN A 15 22.00 2.22 -9.19
CA ASN A 15 21.49 2.38 -10.54
C ASN A 15 20.85 1.07 -10.99
N VAL A 16 19.63 1.15 -11.51
CA VAL A 16 18.85 -0.01 -11.99
C VAL A 16 18.37 0.30 -13.39
N VAL A 17 18.46 -0.66 -14.30
CA VAL A 17 17.78 -0.59 -15.59
C VAL A 17 16.43 -1.28 -15.41
N PHE A 18 15.34 -0.56 -15.70
CA PHE A 18 14.02 -1.16 -15.62
C PHE A 18 13.82 -2.16 -16.77
N LYS A 19 13.19 -3.29 -16.45
CA LYS A 19 12.71 -4.24 -17.45
C LYS A 19 11.60 -3.58 -18.26
N LYS A 20 11.52 -3.88 -19.57
CA LYS A 20 10.41 -3.44 -20.43
C LYS A 20 9.07 -3.96 -19.92
N GLY A 21 9.06 -5.16 -19.34
CA GLY A 21 7.85 -5.78 -18.80
C GLY A 21 6.84 -6.21 -19.86
N PHE A 22 7.28 -6.44 -21.11
CA PHE A 22 6.43 -6.92 -22.20
C PHE A 22 7.02 -8.19 -22.84
N ILE A 23 6.15 -9.14 -23.17
CA ILE A 23 6.40 -10.35 -23.99
C ILE A 23 7.60 -11.17 -23.47
N THR A 24 8.82 -10.85 -23.89
CA THR A 24 10.04 -11.62 -23.59
C THR A 24 10.87 -11.07 -22.43
N ASP A 25 10.57 -9.87 -21.93
CA ASP A 25 11.30 -9.25 -20.80
C ASP A 25 10.39 -9.03 -19.59
N MET A 26 9.75 -10.12 -19.16
CA MET A 26 8.89 -10.12 -17.97
C MET A 26 9.74 -10.22 -16.70
N SER A 27 9.21 -9.73 -15.58
CA SER A 27 9.71 -10.00 -14.24
C SER A 27 8.87 -11.06 -13.52
N ASP A 28 9.41 -11.65 -12.46
CA ASP A 28 8.73 -12.69 -11.68
C ASP A 28 7.42 -12.19 -11.03
N TYR A 29 7.30 -10.86 -10.87
CA TYR A 29 6.12 -10.18 -10.34
C TYR A 29 4.97 -10.05 -11.35
N GLN A 30 5.19 -10.37 -12.64
CA GLN A 30 4.22 -10.14 -13.72
C GLN A 30 3.56 -11.41 -14.28
N GLY A 31 2.27 -11.30 -14.62
CA GLY A 31 1.48 -12.31 -15.32
C GLY A 31 0.31 -12.85 -14.48
N TRP A 32 -0.30 -13.97 -14.90
CA TRP A 32 -1.46 -14.54 -14.20
C TRP A 32 -1.16 -14.85 -12.72
N PRO A 33 -2.08 -14.56 -11.79
CA PRO A 33 -1.84 -14.81 -10.38
C PRO A 33 -1.74 -16.30 -10.06
N ASN A 34 -0.79 -16.64 -9.20
CA ASN A 34 -0.59 -17.97 -8.63
C ASN A 34 0.05 -17.83 -7.23
N ASP A 35 0.21 -18.94 -6.52
CA ASP A 35 0.69 -18.92 -5.12
C ASP A 35 2.13 -18.41 -5.00
N GLU A 36 3.01 -18.79 -5.94
CA GLU A 36 4.41 -18.34 -5.97
C GLU A 36 4.50 -16.83 -6.12
N ARG A 37 3.75 -16.25 -7.07
CA ARG A 37 3.70 -14.81 -7.30
C ARG A 37 3.09 -14.06 -6.13
N ASP A 38 2.09 -14.63 -5.50
CA ASP A 38 1.47 -14.04 -4.31
C ASP A 38 2.47 -13.97 -3.15
N ALA A 39 3.31 -14.99 -2.99
CA ALA A 39 4.39 -14.97 -2.02
C ALA A 39 5.44 -13.89 -2.36
N LEU A 40 5.84 -13.74 -3.63
CA LEU A 40 6.76 -12.68 -4.06
C LEU A 40 6.21 -11.29 -3.74
N TRP A 41 4.96 -11.01 -4.12
CA TRP A 41 4.31 -9.73 -3.82
C TRP A 41 4.16 -9.48 -2.33
N SER A 42 3.80 -10.50 -1.54
CA SER A 42 3.66 -10.36 -0.08
C SER A 42 5.01 -10.05 0.60
N ASP A 43 6.10 -10.70 0.17
CA ASP A 43 7.44 -10.49 0.75
C ASP A 43 7.95 -9.06 0.56
N LEU A 44 7.48 -8.33 -0.47
CA LEU A 44 7.85 -6.94 -0.69
C LEU A 44 7.52 -6.04 0.51
N TYR A 45 6.39 -6.25 1.19
CA TYR A 45 5.88 -5.29 2.19
C TYR A 45 5.56 -5.85 3.56
N ARG A 46 5.44 -7.19 3.73
CA ARG A 46 4.92 -7.79 4.97
C ARG A 46 5.70 -7.48 6.25
N HIS A 47 6.98 -7.11 6.15
CA HIS A 47 7.83 -6.79 7.30
C HIS A 47 7.98 -5.30 7.57
N GLY A 48 7.37 -4.47 6.72
CA GLY A 48 7.56 -3.03 6.72
C GLY A 48 6.55 -2.23 7.52
N MET A 49 5.47 -2.89 7.94
CA MET A 49 4.35 -2.28 8.63
C MET A 49 3.73 -3.30 9.60
N PRO A 50 4.08 -3.25 10.89
CA PRO A 50 4.97 -2.28 11.54
C PRO A 50 6.45 -2.68 11.51
N VAL A 51 7.30 -1.66 11.65
CA VAL A 51 8.67 -1.79 12.16
C VAL A 51 8.75 -1.25 13.58
N GLN A 52 9.56 -1.88 14.41
CA GLN A 52 9.89 -1.45 15.77
C GLN A 52 10.78 -0.20 15.75
N VAL A 53 10.46 0.74 16.65
CA VAL A 53 11.19 1.97 16.90
C VAL A 53 11.49 2.04 18.41
N PRO A 54 12.76 2.01 18.83
CA PRO A 54 13.13 2.11 20.22
C PRO A 54 12.55 3.36 20.88
N ALA A 55 12.21 3.28 22.17
CA ALA A 55 11.76 4.42 22.95
C ALA A 55 12.71 5.63 22.87
N SER A 56 14.02 5.40 22.70
CA SER A 56 15.04 6.46 22.53
C SER A 56 15.02 7.15 21.15
N GLU A 57 14.41 6.53 20.15
CA GLU A 57 14.26 7.07 18.80
C GLU A 57 12.88 7.75 18.60
N ALA A 58 11.84 7.30 19.30
CA ALA A 58 10.47 7.78 19.13
C ALA A 58 10.28 9.30 19.29
N PRO A 59 10.94 10.01 20.22
CA PRO A 59 10.84 11.47 20.33
C PRO A 59 11.33 12.24 19.09
N LYS A 60 12.08 11.59 18.20
CA LYS A 60 12.60 12.19 16.96
C LYS A 60 11.60 12.11 15.81
N LEU A 61 10.53 11.33 15.97
CA LEU A 61 9.51 11.18 14.95
C LEU A 61 8.70 12.48 14.81
N PRO A 62 8.21 12.79 13.60
CA PRO A 62 7.38 13.98 13.38
C PRO A 62 6.05 13.92 14.13
N ASN A 63 5.51 12.71 14.33
CA ASN A 63 4.22 12.46 14.95
C ASN A 63 4.38 11.40 16.05
N LYS A 64 3.56 11.53 17.10
CA LYS A 64 3.41 10.47 18.10
C LYS A 64 2.81 9.23 17.43
N THR A 65 3.19 8.06 17.91
CA THR A 65 2.71 6.77 17.40
C THR A 65 2.40 5.82 18.56
N ALA A 66 1.71 4.73 18.26
CA ALA A 66 1.35 3.72 19.23
C ALA A 66 2.56 2.90 19.68
N HIS A 67 2.46 2.37 20.90
CA HIS A 67 3.40 1.40 21.44
C HIS A 67 3.40 0.10 20.62
N TYR A 68 4.55 -0.57 20.58
CA TYR A 68 4.69 -1.81 19.84
C TYR A 68 4.02 -2.96 20.61
N THR A 69 3.20 -3.74 19.91
CA THR A 69 2.32 -4.75 20.51
C THR A 69 2.91 -6.16 20.46
N VAL A 70 4.24 -6.26 20.63
CA VAL A 70 4.99 -7.52 20.69
C VAL A 70 5.60 -7.67 22.08
N LYS A 71 5.47 -8.87 22.65
CA LYS A 71 5.95 -9.17 24.00
C LYS A 71 7.46 -8.90 24.12
N GLY A 72 7.85 -8.14 25.14
CA GLY A 72 9.23 -7.72 25.38
C GLY A 72 9.62 -6.39 24.72
N PHE A 73 8.70 -5.76 23.98
CA PHE A 73 8.89 -4.48 23.32
C PHE A 73 7.76 -3.48 23.63
N GLU A 74 7.03 -3.69 24.73
CA GLU A 74 5.87 -2.87 25.10
C GLU A 74 6.22 -1.39 25.32
N ASP A 75 7.46 -1.10 25.75
CA ASP A 75 7.97 0.26 25.95
C ASP A 75 8.40 0.93 24.63
N ASP A 76 8.62 0.14 23.58
CA ASP A 76 8.97 0.64 22.26
C ASP A 76 7.74 1.05 21.47
N TYR A 77 7.98 1.61 20.30
CA TYR A 77 6.97 2.18 19.42
C TYR A 77 6.95 1.46 18.08
N MET A 78 5.86 1.63 17.35
CA MET A 78 5.74 1.09 15.99
C MET A 78 5.41 2.16 14.98
N VAL A 79 5.97 2.02 13.78
CA VAL A 79 5.62 2.84 12.62
C VAL A 79 5.50 1.96 11.39
N GLY A 80 4.77 2.42 10.37
CA GLY A 80 4.92 1.90 9.02
C GLY A 80 5.95 2.72 8.25
N ILE A 81 6.73 2.09 7.38
CA ILE A 81 7.51 2.82 6.37
C ILE A 81 6.70 2.89 5.06
N ASP A 82 6.54 4.11 4.56
CA ASP A 82 5.59 4.46 3.50
C ASP A 82 5.75 3.61 2.22
N VAL A 83 6.98 3.28 1.80
CA VAL A 83 7.20 2.42 0.61
C VAL A 83 6.53 1.04 0.73
N PHE A 84 6.45 0.47 1.93
CA PHE A 84 5.78 -0.80 2.14
C PHE A 84 4.25 -0.64 2.09
N HIS A 85 3.71 0.50 2.54
CA HIS A 85 2.30 0.85 2.31
C HIS A 85 2.00 0.97 0.82
N GLN A 86 2.84 1.67 0.07
CA GLN A 86 2.68 1.84 -1.37
C GLN A 86 2.70 0.49 -2.12
N LEU A 87 3.60 -0.41 -1.74
CA LEU A 87 3.68 -1.75 -2.32
C LEU A 87 2.49 -2.64 -1.93
N HIS A 88 1.98 -2.49 -0.69
CA HIS A 88 0.71 -3.10 -0.29
C HIS A 88 -0.45 -2.60 -1.17
N CYS A 89 -0.59 -1.28 -1.32
CA CYS A 89 -1.62 -0.65 -2.16
C CYS A 89 -1.54 -1.12 -3.62
N LEU A 90 -0.33 -1.20 -4.18
CA LEU A 90 -0.14 -1.68 -5.54
C LEU A 90 -0.56 -3.15 -5.67
N ASN A 91 -0.29 -3.98 -4.66
CA ASN A 91 -0.74 -5.36 -4.64
C ASN A 91 -2.26 -5.49 -4.46
N VAL A 92 -2.91 -4.60 -3.70
CA VAL A 92 -4.37 -4.53 -3.58
C VAL A 92 -5.01 -4.24 -4.94
N ILE A 93 -4.49 -3.25 -5.67
CA ILE A 93 -4.91 -2.93 -7.05
C ILE A 93 -4.67 -4.12 -7.98
N ARG A 94 -3.51 -4.78 -7.88
CA ARG A 94 -3.24 -6.00 -8.66
C ARG A 94 -4.30 -7.08 -8.42
N ARG A 95 -4.66 -7.31 -7.15
CA ARG A 95 -5.62 -8.36 -6.74
C ARG A 95 -7.06 -8.02 -7.13
N SER A 96 -7.45 -6.75 -7.15
CA SER A 96 -8.81 -6.36 -7.55
C SER A 96 -9.14 -6.70 -9.00
N PHE A 97 -8.14 -6.89 -9.87
CA PHE A 97 -8.35 -7.37 -11.25
C PHE A 97 -8.73 -8.85 -11.36
N TYR A 98 -8.58 -9.64 -10.29
CA TYR A 98 -8.83 -11.08 -10.30
C TYR A 98 -9.81 -11.50 -9.19
N PRO A 99 -11.07 -11.00 -9.22
CA PRO A 99 -12.04 -11.25 -8.16
C PRO A 99 -12.44 -12.73 -8.01
N GLN A 100 -12.19 -13.57 -9.04
CA GLN A 100 -12.39 -15.02 -8.94
C GLN A 100 -11.38 -15.68 -7.99
N ARG A 101 -10.16 -15.13 -7.89
CA ARG A 101 -9.11 -15.62 -6.99
C ARG A 101 -9.10 -14.84 -5.68
N TYR A 102 -9.39 -13.54 -5.72
CA TYR A 102 -9.37 -12.65 -4.56
C TYR A 102 -10.74 -11.97 -4.36
N PRO A 103 -11.79 -12.75 -4.01
CA PRO A 103 -13.14 -12.21 -3.87
C PRO A 103 -13.23 -11.08 -2.84
N GLU A 104 -12.36 -11.09 -1.83
CA GLU A 104 -12.27 -10.07 -0.79
C GLU A 104 -11.75 -8.72 -1.28
N PHE A 105 -11.12 -8.65 -2.46
CA PHE A 105 -10.64 -7.41 -3.10
C PHE A 105 -11.48 -7.00 -4.32
N GLY A 106 -12.56 -7.73 -4.62
CA GLY A 106 -13.44 -7.40 -5.73
C GLY A 106 -14.22 -6.10 -5.49
N MET A 107 -14.25 -5.21 -6.50
CA MET A 107 -15.03 -3.97 -6.44
C MET A 107 -16.54 -4.21 -6.45
N TRP A 108 -16.99 -5.34 -6.96
CA TRP A 108 -18.41 -5.63 -7.18
C TRP A 108 -18.83 -6.86 -6.39
N HIS A 109 -19.99 -6.77 -5.74
CA HIS A 109 -20.67 -7.92 -5.18
C HIS A 109 -21.24 -8.81 -6.29
N LYS A 110 -21.57 -10.07 -5.96
CA LYS A 110 -22.12 -11.04 -6.94
C LYS A 110 -23.47 -10.61 -7.53
N ASN A 111 -24.23 -9.78 -6.83
CA ASN A 111 -25.50 -9.22 -7.27
C ASN A 111 -25.34 -7.97 -8.16
N GLY A 112 -24.09 -7.57 -8.48
CA GLY A 112 -23.80 -6.42 -9.34
C GLY A 112 -23.76 -5.06 -8.62
N THR A 113 -23.98 -5.01 -7.30
CA THR A 113 -23.84 -3.75 -6.55
C THR A 113 -22.38 -3.45 -6.22
N LEU A 114 -22.03 -2.17 -6.13
CA LEU A 114 -20.67 -1.74 -5.80
C LEU A 114 -20.37 -2.08 -4.33
N ASN A 115 -19.21 -2.70 -4.08
CA ASN A 115 -18.68 -2.89 -2.74
C ASN A 115 -17.96 -1.60 -2.33
N MET A 116 -18.67 -0.73 -1.61
CA MET A 116 -18.17 0.57 -1.19
C MET A 116 -16.89 0.50 -0.36
N VAL A 117 -16.74 -0.50 0.52
CA VAL A 117 -15.54 -0.65 1.35
C VAL A 117 -14.32 -0.93 0.47
N ASN A 118 -14.46 -1.84 -0.50
CA ASN A 118 -13.36 -2.18 -1.41
C ASN A 118 -13.06 -1.04 -2.39
N TRP A 119 -14.09 -0.33 -2.85
CA TRP A 119 -13.92 0.82 -3.74
C TRP A 119 -13.16 1.96 -3.03
N VAL A 120 -13.58 2.37 -1.84
CA VAL A 120 -12.88 3.41 -1.06
C VAL A 120 -11.45 3.00 -0.76
N HIS A 121 -11.22 1.72 -0.43
CA HIS A 121 -9.87 1.22 -0.18
C HIS A 121 -8.99 1.29 -1.44
N LEU A 122 -9.53 0.93 -2.62
CA LEU A 122 -8.81 1.04 -3.89
C LEU A 122 -8.53 2.50 -4.28
N ASP A 123 -9.48 3.40 -4.07
CA ASP A 123 -9.31 4.83 -4.31
C ASP A 123 -8.16 5.41 -3.44
N HIS A 124 -8.15 5.08 -2.14
CA HIS A 124 -7.03 5.38 -1.23
C HIS A 124 -5.70 4.79 -1.72
N CYS A 125 -5.71 3.55 -2.21
CA CYS A 125 -4.51 2.89 -2.75
C CYS A 125 -3.94 3.65 -3.95
N ILE A 126 -4.81 4.08 -4.88
CA ILE A 126 -4.41 4.86 -6.07
C ILE A 126 -3.83 6.20 -5.64
N GLU A 127 -4.48 6.90 -4.70
CA GLU A 127 -4.03 8.20 -4.22
C GLU A 127 -2.70 8.12 -3.45
N SER A 128 -2.51 7.09 -2.61
CA SER A 128 -1.24 6.84 -1.91
C SER A 128 -0.07 6.63 -2.89
N ILE A 129 -0.29 5.85 -3.95
CA ILE A 129 0.72 5.63 -5.00
C ILE A 129 0.98 6.90 -5.79
N ARG A 130 -0.07 7.66 -6.16
CA ARG A 130 0.07 8.95 -6.87
C ARG A 130 0.93 9.92 -6.06
N GLN A 131 0.63 10.11 -4.77
CA GLN A 131 1.40 10.96 -3.88
C GLN A 131 2.87 10.53 -3.79
N SER A 132 3.14 9.23 -3.70
CA SER A 132 4.50 8.70 -3.70
C SER A 132 5.26 8.98 -4.99
N LEU A 133 4.64 8.71 -6.15
CA LEU A 133 5.27 8.92 -7.45
C LEU A 133 5.57 10.40 -7.68
N THR A 134 4.65 11.30 -7.30
CA THR A 134 4.90 12.75 -7.36
C THR A 134 5.95 13.20 -6.34
N CYS A 135 5.97 12.64 -5.14
CA CYS A 135 6.97 12.96 -4.11
C CYS A 135 8.39 12.52 -4.54
N SER A 136 8.51 11.33 -5.13
CA SER A 136 9.78 10.79 -5.60
C SER A 136 10.26 11.41 -6.91
N SER A 137 9.33 11.76 -7.81
CA SER A 137 9.57 12.47 -9.08
C SER A 137 10.83 12.00 -9.80
N ASP A 138 10.87 10.74 -10.22
CA ASP A 138 12.00 10.20 -10.96
C ASP A 138 12.15 10.92 -12.32
N VAL A 139 13.26 11.65 -12.48
CA VAL A 139 13.57 12.44 -13.68
C VAL A 139 14.47 11.69 -14.68
N SER A 140 14.63 10.38 -14.53
CA SER A 140 15.44 9.56 -15.43
C SER A 140 14.87 9.62 -16.86
N PRO A 141 15.69 9.94 -17.88
CA PRO A 141 15.19 10.21 -19.22
C PRO A 141 14.80 8.90 -19.93
N MET A 142 13.58 8.86 -20.44
CA MET A 142 13.11 7.82 -21.36
C MET A 142 13.30 8.30 -22.79
N SER A 143 14.05 7.55 -23.60
CA SER A 143 14.37 7.94 -24.97
C SER A 143 13.18 7.67 -25.90
N LEU A 144 12.93 8.56 -26.86
CA LEU A 144 11.99 8.30 -27.96
C LEU A 144 12.80 7.94 -29.21
N ASN A 145 12.68 6.69 -29.66
CA ASN A 145 13.45 6.17 -30.80
C ASN A 145 12.54 6.03 -32.02
N TRP A 146 12.99 6.53 -33.17
CA TRP A 146 12.29 6.30 -34.44
C TRP A 146 12.45 4.83 -34.87
N LEU A 147 11.34 4.17 -35.19
CA LEU A 147 11.34 2.82 -35.76
C LEU A 147 10.96 2.88 -37.25
N PRO A 148 11.94 2.85 -38.17
CA PRO A 148 11.67 2.95 -39.61
C PRO A 148 10.70 1.88 -40.12
N SER A 149 10.79 0.66 -39.58
CA SER A 149 9.95 -0.47 -39.98
C SER A 149 8.46 -0.30 -39.64
N ARG A 150 8.13 0.62 -38.74
CA ARG A 150 6.75 0.88 -38.28
C ARG A 150 6.33 2.34 -38.48
N SER A 151 7.20 3.18 -39.04
CA SER A 151 7.00 4.63 -39.21
C SER A 151 6.42 5.31 -37.96
N TYR A 152 6.96 4.97 -36.78
CA TYR A 152 6.44 5.42 -35.48
C TYR A 152 7.57 5.67 -34.46
N MET A 153 7.37 6.65 -33.57
CA MET A 153 8.26 6.94 -32.44
C MET A 153 7.94 6.01 -31.28
N MET A 154 8.86 5.14 -30.90
CA MET A 154 8.69 4.23 -29.77
C MET A 154 9.43 4.75 -28.53
N LEU A 155 8.72 4.80 -27.39
CA LEU A 155 9.32 5.08 -26.09
C LEU A 155 10.17 3.89 -25.63
N SER A 156 11.45 4.16 -25.36
CA SER A 156 12.37 3.22 -24.72
C SER A 156 12.26 3.35 -23.21
N MET A 157 11.79 2.27 -22.57
CA MET A 157 11.67 2.18 -21.12
C MET A 157 12.93 1.60 -20.46
N GLU A 158 13.86 1.05 -21.25
CA GLU A 158 15.14 0.53 -20.77
C GLU A 158 16.13 1.68 -20.60
N THR A 159 16.00 2.40 -19.49
CA THR A 159 16.91 3.48 -19.11
C THR A 159 17.41 3.27 -17.69
N TYR A 160 18.51 3.93 -17.34
CA TYR A 160 19.05 3.88 -16.00
C TYR A 160 18.23 4.77 -15.07
N HIS A 161 17.80 4.20 -13.97
CA HIS A 161 17.15 4.88 -12.86
C HIS A 161 18.07 4.89 -11.65
N ARG A 162 18.17 6.02 -10.96
CA ARG A 162 18.87 6.09 -9.66
C ARG A 162 17.87 5.82 -8.54
N CYS A 163 17.77 4.56 -8.12
CA CYS A 163 16.82 4.11 -7.13
C CYS A 163 17.44 4.07 -5.73
N ARG A 164 16.61 4.18 -4.69
CA ARG A 164 17.01 3.75 -3.34
C ARG A 164 17.20 2.24 -3.33
N ASP A 165 18.17 1.76 -2.55
CA ASP A 165 18.39 0.33 -2.38
C ASP A 165 17.29 -0.29 -1.52
N PHE A 166 16.24 -0.75 -2.19
CA PHE A 166 15.07 -1.34 -1.55
C PHE A 166 15.40 -2.61 -0.78
N ASP A 167 16.33 -3.43 -1.26
CA ASP A 167 16.69 -4.69 -0.58
C ASP A 167 17.32 -4.40 0.78
N GLY A 168 18.27 -3.46 0.84
CA GLY A 168 18.87 -3.01 2.11
C GLY A 168 17.83 -2.44 3.08
N LEU A 169 16.87 -1.65 2.59
CA LEU A 169 15.76 -1.14 3.39
C LEU A 169 14.83 -2.26 3.89
N ARG A 170 14.55 -3.26 3.05
CA ARG A 170 13.70 -4.41 3.40
C ARG A 170 14.36 -5.28 4.46
N GLU A 171 15.66 -5.55 4.34
CA GLU A 171 16.40 -6.31 5.35
C GLU A 171 16.49 -5.55 6.69
N TRP A 172 16.65 -4.22 6.65
CA TRP A 172 16.52 -3.38 7.84
C TRP A 172 15.13 -3.48 8.48
N ALA A 173 14.05 -3.41 7.67
CA ALA A 173 12.68 -3.52 8.18
C ALA A 173 12.42 -4.91 8.80
N LYS A 174 12.88 -5.99 8.14
CA LYS A 174 12.83 -7.36 8.67
C LYS A 174 13.50 -7.47 10.03
N SER A 175 14.67 -6.86 10.21
CA SER A 175 15.39 -6.92 11.50
C SER A 175 14.65 -6.25 12.66
N ARG A 176 13.68 -5.38 12.36
CA ARG A 176 12.84 -4.64 13.32
C ARG A 176 11.39 -5.13 13.36
N ASN A 177 11.09 -6.23 12.68
CA ASN A 177 9.78 -6.86 12.72
C ASN A 177 9.90 -8.11 13.60
N HIS A 178 9.46 -8.01 14.85
CA HIS A 178 9.68 -9.03 15.88
C HIS A 178 8.48 -9.97 16.11
N GLY A 179 7.41 -9.83 15.34
CA GLY A 179 6.24 -10.67 15.49
C GLY A 179 5.04 -10.21 14.67
N GLU A 180 3.91 -10.89 14.90
CA GLU A 180 2.66 -10.59 14.23
C GLU A 180 2.03 -9.30 14.76
N TYR A 181 1.68 -8.44 13.82
CA TYR A 181 0.93 -7.23 14.09
C TYR A 181 -0.57 -7.46 13.95
N SER A 182 -1.32 -6.80 14.82
CA SER A 182 -2.77 -6.73 14.75
C SER A 182 -3.20 -5.29 15.00
N THR A 183 -4.08 -4.77 14.15
CA THR A 183 -4.77 -3.48 14.36
C THR A 183 -5.72 -3.52 15.56
N ARG A 184 -5.94 -4.71 16.15
CA ARG A 184 -6.79 -4.93 17.33
C ARG A 184 -6.01 -5.11 18.63
N LYS A 185 -4.69 -4.90 18.64
CA LYS A 185 -3.89 -4.91 19.87
C LYS A 185 -3.49 -3.50 20.28
N HIS A 186 -3.44 -3.24 21.58
CA HIS A 186 -2.96 -1.99 22.15
C HIS A 186 -2.17 -2.24 23.44
N VAL A 187 -1.28 -1.32 23.82
CA VAL A 187 -0.56 -1.40 25.11
C VAL A 187 -1.24 -0.47 26.11
N GLU A 188 -1.80 -1.05 27.17
CA GLU A 188 -2.44 -0.33 28.27
C GLU A 188 -1.67 -0.63 29.56
N ASN A 189 -1.17 0.42 30.23
CA ASN A 189 -0.44 0.29 31.50
C ASN A 189 0.72 -0.75 31.43
N GLY A 190 1.46 -0.74 30.32
CA GLY A 190 2.59 -1.66 30.09
C GLY A 190 2.19 -3.10 29.76
N ARG A 191 0.92 -3.36 29.43
CA ARG A 191 0.43 -4.69 29.05
C ARG A 191 -0.24 -4.65 27.69
N ILE A 192 0.03 -5.67 26.88
CA ILE A 192 -0.66 -5.86 25.60
C ILE A 192 -2.07 -6.37 25.89
N VAL A 193 -3.07 -5.62 25.41
CA VAL A 193 -4.48 -5.96 25.43
C VAL A 193 -4.92 -6.29 24.01
N ASP A 194 -5.68 -7.38 23.85
CA ASP A 194 -6.20 -7.84 22.57
C ASP A 194 -7.71 -7.63 22.50
N TYR A 195 -8.15 -6.90 21.47
CA TYR A 195 -9.55 -6.58 21.19
C TYR A 195 -10.09 -7.37 19.99
N GLN A 196 -9.48 -8.49 19.61
CA GLN A 196 -10.08 -9.42 18.65
C GLN A 196 -11.51 -9.80 19.08
N GLY A 197 -12.45 -9.73 18.13
CA GLY A 197 -13.88 -9.96 18.39
C GLY A 197 -14.67 -8.72 18.80
N THR A 198 -14.02 -7.57 19.01
CA THR A 198 -14.74 -6.29 19.09
C THR A 198 -15.32 -5.90 17.73
N LYS A 199 -16.48 -5.24 17.76
CA LYS A 199 -17.16 -4.72 16.58
C LYS A 199 -16.19 -3.90 15.70
N SER A 200 -16.34 -4.03 14.39
CA SER A 200 -15.72 -3.14 13.41
C SER A 200 -16.11 -1.69 13.68
N VAL A 201 -15.24 -0.75 13.32
CA VAL A 201 -15.61 0.68 13.29
C VAL A 201 -16.80 0.90 12.33
N LEU A 202 -17.00 -0.01 11.38
CA LEU A 202 -18.13 -0.01 10.45
C LEU A 202 -19.40 -0.67 11.02
N ASP A 203 -19.31 -1.41 12.13
CA ASP A 203 -20.45 -2.15 12.66
C ASP A 203 -21.41 -1.20 13.39
N GLY A 204 -22.64 -1.11 12.90
CA GLY A 204 -23.67 -0.23 13.48
C GLY A 204 -23.60 1.22 12.98
N LEU A 205 -22.75 1.51 11.99
CA LEU A 205 -22.90 2.75 11.22
C LEU A 205 -24.18 2.67 10.39
N ASP A 206 -25.00 3.71 10.51
CA ASP A 206 -26.19 3.89 9.71
C ASP A 206 -25.79 4.00 8.22
N PRO A 207 -26.36 3.17 7.32
CA PRO A 207 -26.21 3.36 5.88
C PRO A 207 -26.45 4.81 5.44
N GLU A 208 -27.31 5.58 6.10
CA GLU A 208 -27.59 6.99 5.81
C GLU A 208 -26.45 7.94 6.23
N GLU A 209 -25.72 7.63 7.30
CA GLU A 209 -24.50 8.36 7.67
C GLU A 209 -23.34 8.05 6.71
N LEU A 210 -23.25 6.83 6.20
CA LEU A 210 -22.31 6.48 5.13
C LEU A 210 -22.62 7.23 3.82
N ARG A 211 -23.89 7.60 3.58
CA ARG A 211 -24.30 8.45 2.43
C ARG A 211 -23.85 9.91 2.57
N LYS A 212 -23.64 10.42 3.79
CA LYS A 212 -23.14 11.79 4.02
C LYS A 212 -21.65 11.93 3.75
N VAL A 213 -20.92 10.81 3.63
CA VAL A 213 -19.54 10.82 3.17
C VAL A 213 -19.57 11.22 1.69
N ARG A 214 -19.27 12.49 1.42
CA ARG A 214 -19.22 13.03 0.05
C ARG A 214 -18.21 12.24 -0.78
N PHE A 215 -18.73 11.35 -1.61
CA PHE A 215 -18.06 10.88 -2.81
C PHE A 215 -18.87 11.40 -3.98
N ASP A 216 -18.22 12.08 -4.92
CA ASP A 216 -18.83 12.53 -6.18
C ASP A 216 -19.06 11.31 -7.11
N LEU A 217 -19.95 10.40 -6.68
CA LEU A 217 -20.32 9.22 -7.46
C LEU A 217 -21.32 9.61 -8.57
N PRO A 218 -21.23 8.98 -9.76
CA PRO A 218 -22.27 9.12 -10.78
C PRO A 218 -23.64 8.67 -10.25
N ASP A 219 -24.71 9.32 -10.70
CA ASP A 219 -26.07 9.07 -10.18
C ASP A 219 -26.56 7.65 -10.47
N GLU A 220 -26.05 7.01 -11.52
CA GLU A 220 -26.34 5.60 -11.83
C GLU A 220 -25.74 4.65 -10.79
N VAL A 221 -24.56 5.00 -10.24
CA VAL A 221 -23.89 4.23 -9.18
C VAL A 221 -24.60 4.46 -7.85
N LYS A 222 -24.98 5.72 -7.57
CA LYS A 222 -25.80 6.07 -6.41
C LYS A 222 -27.15 5.34 -6.44
N ALA A 223 -27.83 5.32 -7.58
CA ALA A 223 -29.10 4.61 -7.77
C ALA A 223 -28.95 3.09 -7.56
N GLY A 224 -27.88 2.48 -8.08
CA GLY A 224 -27.56 1.06 -7.86
C GLY A 224 -27.21 0.70 -6.40
N LEU A 225 -26.83 1.69 -5.59
CA LEU A 225 -26.58 1.58 -4.16
C LEU A 225 -27.80 1.96 -3.29
N GLY A 226 -28.92 2.35 -3.89
CA GLY A 226 -30.07 2.88 -3.15
C GLY A 226 -29.78 4.20 -2.43
N ILE A 227 -28.84 4.98 -2.98
CA ILE A 227 -28.50 6.35 -2.59
C ILE A 227 -29.27 7.27 -3.55
N GLY A 228 -30.59 7.32 -3.45
CA GLY A 228 -31.38 8.33 -4.15
C GLY A 228 -31.17 9.69 -3.49
N GLU A 229 -31.23 10.78 -4.25
CA GLU A 229 -31.25 12.14 -3.73
C GLU A 229 -32.36 12.26 -2.65
N GLY A 230 -31.94 12.31 -1.39
CA GLY A 230 -32.78 12.81 -0.30
C GLY A 230 -32.79 14.34 -0.40
N GLU A 231 -33.99 14.89 -0.38
CA GLU A 231 -34.36 16.29 -0.55
C GLU A 231 -33.50 17.28 0.27
N GLU A 232 -33.38 18.50 -0.28
CA GLU A 232 -32.66 19.69 0.20
C GLU A 232 -32.46 19.88 1.72
#